data_AF-A0A2E5DD90-F1
#
_entry.id   AF-A0A2E5DD90-F1
#
_cell.length_a   1.000
_cell.length_b   1.000
_cell.length_c   1.000
_cell.angle_alpha   90.00
_cell.angle_beta   90.00
_cell.angle_gamma   90.00
#
_symmetry.space_group_name_H-M   'P 1'
#
loop_
_entity.id
_entity.type
_entity.pdbx_description
1 polymer ?
#
loop_
_entity_poly.entity_id
_entity_poly.type
_entity_poly.pdbx_seq_one_letter_code
_entity_poly.pdbx_strand_id
1 'polypeptide(L)'
;MRRTANEDCEVRDKQILKGDQLLMWYISGNRDEDVIPNANQFQVDRPNARHHLAFGFGIHRCMGNRMAEMQLRVLWEEILKRFKTVEVVGEARRNYSTFIHGFRELPVRVHPL
;
A
#
# COMPACT_ATOMS: atom_id res chain seq x y z
N MET A 1 -0.91 7.38 7.93
CA MET A 1 -0.68 8.85 7.79
C MET A 1 -1.35 9.57 8.95
N ARG A 2 -0.82 10.70 9.42
CA ARG A 2 -1.40 11.46 10.55
C ARG A 2 -2.05 12.77 10.11
N ARG A 3 -3.13 13.15 10.78
CA ARG A 3 -3.73 14.49 10.79
C ARG A 3 -3.94 14.96 12.23
N THR A 4 -4.16 16.25 12.41
CA THR A 4 -4.50 16.87 13.70
C THR A 4 -5.82 17.62 13.52
N ALA A 5 -6.76 17.46 14.44
CA ALA A 5 -8.02 18.19 14.41
C ALA A 5 -7.79 19.68 14.74
N ASN A 6 -8.30 20.58 13.90
CA ASN A 6 -8.16 22.03 14.10
C ASN A 6 -9.29 22.62 14.97
N GLU A 7 -10.40 21.89 15.06
CA GLU A 7 -11.60 22.19 15.83
C GLU A 7 -12.23 20.86 16.27
N ASP A 8 -13.14 20.93 17.25
CA ASP A 8 -13.89 19.76 17.68
C ASP A 8 -14.79 19.28 16.53
N CYS A 9 -14.78 17.98 16.26
CA CYS A 9 -15.59 17.39 15.20
C CYS A 9 -16.03 15.97 15.55
N GLU A 10 -16.99 15.45 14.80
CA GLU A 10 -17.49 14.09 14.94
C GLU A 10 -17.05 13.25 13.73
N VAL A 11 -16.50 12.06 13.98
CA VAL A 11 -16.11 11.10 12.94
C VAL A 11 -16.74 9.75 13.27
N ARG A 12 -17.76 9.36 12.50
CA ARG A 12 -18.72 8.32 12.91
C ARG A 12 -19.28 8.69 14.29
N ASP A 13 -19.59 7.73 15.15
CA ASP A 13 -20.18 7.99 16.48
C ASP A 13 -19.12 8.34 17.55
N LYS A 14 -18.08 9.10 17.18
CA LYS A 14 -16.97 9.47 18.06
C LYS A 14 -16.64 10.96 17.97
N GLN A 15 -16.61 11.60 19.13
CA GLN A 15 -16.12 12.96 19.27
C GLN A 15 -14.59 12.99 19.20
N ILE A 16 -14.08 13.85 18.34
CA ILE A 16 -12.67 14.19 18.19
C ILE A 16 -12.51 15.64 18.66
N LEU A 17 -11.61 15.88 19.60
CA LEU A 17 -11.39 17.22 20.14
C LEU A 17 -10.30 17.95 19.36
N LYS A 18 -10.35 19.28 19.37
CA LYS A 18 -9.30 20.13 18.83
C LYS A 18 -7.94 19.74 19.41
N GLY A 19 -6.97 19.50 18.54
CA GLY A 19 -5.61 19.07 18.89
C GLY A 19 -5.41 17.55 18.89
N ASP A 20 -6.48 16.76 18.85
CA ASP A 20 -6.36 15.30 18.77
C ASP A 20 -5.65 14.86 17.49
N GLN A 21 -4.87 13.78 17.61
CA GLN A 21 -4.15 13.19 16.50
C GLN A 21 -4.93 12.03 15.91
N LEU A 22 -5.19 12.09 14.61
CA LEU A 22 -5.91 11.06 13.88
C LEU A 22 -4.95 10.31 12.96
N LEU A 23 -4.97 8.98 13.06
CA LEU A 23 -4.21 8.09 12.20
C LEU A 23 -5.11 7.46 11.15
N MET A 24 -4.90 7.84 9.90
CA MET A 24 -5.49 7.16 8.75
C MET A 24 -4.65 5.92 8.44
N TRP A 25 -5.10 4.76 8.93
CA TRP A 25 -4.45 3.47 8.76
C TRP A 25 -4.78 2.86 7.39
N TYR A 26 -4.14 3.35 6.33
CA TYR A 26 -4.35 2.83 4.96
C TYR A 26 -4.09 1.33 4.85
N ILE A 27 -3.20 0.76 5.67
CA ILE A 27 -2.95 -0.69 5.72
C ILE A 27 -4.21 -1.47 6.12
N SER A 28 -5.02 -0.92 7.01
CA SER A 28 -6.32 -1.48 7.40
C SER A 28 -7.37 -1.18 6.35
N GLY A 29 -7.46 0.07 5.86
CA GLY A 29 -8.50 0.45 4.89
C GLY A 29 -8.37 -0.27 3.53
N ASN A 30 -7.15 -0.60 3.09
CA ASN A 30 -6.94 -1.44 1.91
C ASN A 30 -7.30 -2.92 2.14
N ARG A 31 -7.71 -3.28 3.36
CA ARG A 31 -8.19 -4.60 3.77
C ARG A 31 -9.63 -4.58 4.26
N ASP A 32 -10.35 -3.47 4.04
CA ASP A 32 -11.75 -3.31 4.42
C ASP A 32 -12.66 -4.16 3.51
N GLU A 33 -13.31 -5.16 4.08
CA GLU A 33 -14.15 -6.12 3.36
C GLU A 33 -15.51 -5.56 2.94
N ASP A 34 -15.95 -4.46 3.56
CA ASP A 34 -17.17 -3.74 3.16
C ASP A 34 -16.99 -3.08 1.78
N VAL A 35 -15.74 -2.79 1.38
CA VAL A 35 -15.39 -2.11 0.12
C VAL A 35 -14.62 -3.02 -0.85
N ILE A 36 -13.78 -3.92 -0.32
CA ILE A 36 -12.88 -4.78 -1.09
C ILE A 36 -13.16 -6.25 -0.73
N PRO A 37 -13.99 -6.97 -1.50
CA PRO A 37 -14.24 -8.39 -1.25
C PRO A 37 -12.95 -9.22 -1.30
N ASN A 38 -12.77 -10.18 -0.38
CA ASN A 38 -11.54 -10.98 -0.30
C ASN A 38 -10.26 -10.11 -0.21
N ALA A 39 -10.29 -9.01 0.55
CA ALA A 39 -9.21 -8.00 0.54
C ALA A 39 -7.82 -8.55 0.91
N ASN A 40 -7.77 -9.68 1.62
CA ASN A 40 -6.53 -10.33 2.01
C ASN A 40 -5.86 -11.14 0.89
N GLN A 41 -6.58 -11.45 -0.20
CA GLN A 41 -6.05 -12.18 -1.34
C GLN A 41 -5.33 -11.26 -2.33
N PHE A 42 -4.14 -11.65 -2.76
CA PHE A 42 -3.44 -11.01 -3.87
C PHE A 42 -4.05 -11.49 -5.19
N GLN A 43 -4.89 -10.65 -5.78
CA GLN A 43 -5.60 -10.93 -7.02
C GLN A 43 -5.27 -9.83 -8.04
N VAL A 44 -4.53 -10.20 -9.10
CA VAL A 44 -4.01 -9.24 -10.10
C VAL A 44 -5.08 -8.70 -11.04
N ASP A 45 -6.13 -9.48 -11.29
CA ASP A 45 -7.25 -9.16 -12.18
C ASP A 45 -8.47 -8.57 -11.44
N ARG A 46 -8.29 -8.19 -10.17
CA ARG A 46 -9.33 -7.58 -9.35
C ARG A 46 -9.89 -6.31 -10.03
N PRO A 47 -11.20 -6.21 -10.27
CA PRO A 47 -11.79 -5.12 -11.08
C PRO A 47 -11.62 -3.73 -10.45
N ASN A 48 -11.67 -3.62 -9.12
CA ASN A 48 -11.54 -2.36 -8.38
C ASN A 48 -10.14 -2.14 -7.78
N ALA A 49 -9.09 -2.81 -8.26
CA ALA A 49 -7.74 -2.69 -7.73
C ALA A 49 -7.20 -1.24 -7.69
N ARG A 50 -7.67 -0.36 -8.58
CA ARG A 50 -7.30 1.07 -8.64
C ARG A 50 -7.91 1.92 -7.52
N HIS A 51 -8.90 1.42 -6.78
CA HIS A 51 -9.60 2.14 -5.70
C HIS A 51 -8.87 2.02 -4.35
N HIS A 52 -7.56 1.80 -4.33
CA HIS A 52 -6.80 1.62 -3.09
C HIS A 52 -6.38 2.97 -2.46
N LEU A 53 -6.20 3.00 -1.14
CA LEU A 53 -5.79 4.16 -0.34
C LEU A 53 -4.27 4.36 -0.28
N ALA A 54 -3.45 3.49 -0.87
CA ALA A 54 -1.99 3.51 -0.66
C ALA A 54 -1.31 4.81 -1.11
N PHE A 55 -1.88 5.54 -2.08
CA PHE A 55 -1.42 6.87 -2.50
C PHE A 55 -2.09 8.02 -1.75
N GLY A 56 -2.96 7.74 -0.77
CA GLY A 56 -3.81 8.73 -0.12
C GLY A 56 -4.89 9.31 -1.05
N PHE A 57 -5.66 10.25 -0.52
CA PHE A 57 -6.74 10.95 -1.21
C PHE A 57 -6.78 12.43 -0.81
N GLY A 58 -7.56 13.22 -1.56
CA GLY A 58 -7.65 14.67 -1.41
C GLY A 58 -6.41 15.40 -1.94
N ILE A 59 -6.20 16.62 -1.47
CA ILE A 59 -5.13 17.52 -1.96
C ILE A 59 -3.71 17.02 -1.68
N HIS A 60 -3.56 16.04 -0.79
CA HIS A 60 -2.29 15.39 -0.46
C HIS A 60 -2.12 14.01 -1.09
N ARG A 61 -2.98 13.65 -2.06
CA ARG A 61 -2.79 12.44 -2.87
C ARG A 61 -1.40 12.49 -3.51
N CYS A 62 -0.71 11.36 -3.51
CA CYS A 62 0.68 11.25 -3.98
C CYS A 62 0.83 11.84 -5.38
N MET A 63 1.52 12.98 -5.48
CA MET A 63 1.82 13.65 -6.74
C MET A 63 2.63 12.72 -7.67
N GLY A 64 3.49 11.88 -7.11
CA GLY A 64 4.33 10.93 -7.84
C GLY A 64 3.65 9.62 -8.23
N ASN A 65 2.35 9.43 -8.00
CA ASN A 65 1.70 8.12 -8.20
C ASN A 65 1.88 7.60 -9.63
N ARG A 66 1.80 8.46 -10.64
CA ARG A 66 1.98 8.07 -12.05
C ARG A 66 3.42 7.67 -12.37
N MET A 67 4.40 8.29 -11.72
CA MET A 67 5.81 7.91 -11.87
C MET A 67 6.04 6.52 -11.26
N ALA A 68 5.52 6.27 -10.05
CA ALA A 68 5.62 4.97 -9.40
C ALA A 68 4.94 3.85 -10.20
N GLU A 69 3.73 4.11 -10.72
CA GLU A 69 3.00 3.19 -11.60
C GLU A 69 3.82 2.86 -12.87
N MET A 70 4.44 3.87 -13.49
CA MET A 70 5.30 3.67 -14.66
C MET A 70 6.54 2.83 -14.33
N GLN A 71 7.24 3.14 -13.23
CA GLN A 71 8.42 2.38 -12.80
C GLN A 71 8.09 0.90 -12.56
N LEU A 72 6.97 0.61 -11.88
CA LEU A 72 6.54 -0.77 -11.64
C LEU A 72 6.15 -1.48 -12.94
N ARG A 73 5.47 -0.79 -13.87
CA ARG A 73 5.13 -1.34 -15.18
C ARG A 73 6.39 -1.74 -15.95
N VAL A 74 7.36 -0.84 -16.07
CA VAL A 74 8.63 -1.13 -16.76
C VAL A 74 9.39 -2.26 -16.06
N LEU A 75 9.44 -2.28 -14.73
CA LEU A 75 10.09 -3.35 -13.97
C LEU A 75 9.50 -4.72 -14.33
N TRP A 76 8.17 -4.86 -14.31
CA TRP A 76 7.52 -6.13 -14.64
C TRP A 76 7.63 -6.48 -16.12
N GLU A 77 7.51 -5.53 -17.04
CA GLU A 77 7.73 -5.75 -18.48
C GLU A 77 9.14 -6.30 -18.75
N GLU A 78 10.17 -5.76 -18.10
CA GLU A 78 11.55 -6.16 -18.33
C GLU A 78 11.93 -7.46 -17.58
N ILE A 79 11.35 -7.73 -16.41
CA ILE A 79 11.49 -9.01 -15.69
C ILE A 79 10.93 -10.15 -16.55
N LEU A 80 9.70 -9.99 -17.07
CA LEU A 80 9.02 -11.03 -17.85
C LEU A 80 9.74 -11.35 -19.18
N LYS A 81 10.55 -10.42 -19.70
CA LYS A 81 11.41 -10.65 -20.89
C LYS A 81 12.71 -11.40 -20.60
N ARG A 82 13.12 -11.54 -19.34
CA ARG A 82 14.47 -12.01 -18.97
C ARG A 82 14.47 -13.22 -18.04
N PHE A 83 13.43 -13.35 -17.20
CA PHE A 83 13.37 -14.38 -16.18
C PHE A 83 12.04 -15.13 -16.27
N LYS A 84 12.12 -16.45 -16.15
CA LYS A 84 10.95 -17.32 -16.00
C LYS A 84 10.31 -17.14 -14.62
N THR A 85 11.14 -17.01 -13.59
CA THR A 85 10.71 -16.94 -12.19
C THR A 85 11.70 -16.13 -11.36
N VAL A 86 11.18 -15.35 -10.40
CA VAL A 86 11.96 -14.80 -9.27
C VAL A 86 11.51 -15.55 -8.01
N GLU A 87 12.34 -16.47 -7.55
CA GLU A 87 12.04 -17.35 -6.43
C GLU A 87 12.50 -16.71 -5.12
N VAL A 88 11.62 -16.63 -4.12
CA VAL A 88 11.99 -16.23 -2.76
C VAL A 88 12.55 -17.46 -2.05
N VAL A 89 13.83 -17.41 -1.67
CA VAL A 89 14.59 -18.58 -1.18
C VAL A 89 14.92 -18.52 0.31
N GLY A 90 14.39 -17.51 1.01
CA GLY A 90 14.62 -17.31 2.43
C GLY A 90 13.58 -16.41 3.07
N GLU A 91 13.64 -16.31 4.40
CA GLU A 91 12.70 -15.48 5.15
C GLU A 91 12.90 -14.00 4.84
N ALA A 92 11.79 -13.31 4.60
CA ALA A 92 11.80 -11.87 4.37
C ALA A 92 11.94 -11.12 5.69
N ARG A 93 12.90 -10.21 5.79
CA ARG A 93 13.04 -9.35 6.97
C ARG A 93 12.36 -8.01 6.73
N ARG A 94 11.38 -7.69 7.56
CA ARG A 94 10.61 -6.44 7.47
C ARG A 94 11.31 -5.29 8.18
N ASN A 95 10.96 -4.08 7.77
CA ASN A 95 11.34 -2.88 8.51
C ASN A 95 10.69 -2.88 9.90
N TYR A 96 11.43 -2.45 10.93
CA TYR A 96 10.89 -2.20 12.26
C TYR A 96 10.25 -0.79 12.29
N SER A 97 9.06 -0.67 11.71
CA SER A 97 8.34 0.59 11.60
C SER A 97 6.83 0.38 11.51
N THR A 98 6.06 1.25 12.17
CA THR A 98 4.60 1.33 12.01
C THR A 98 4.19 2.23 10.83
N PHE A 99 5.13 3.00 10.26
CA PHE A 99 4.87 3.93 9.17
C PHE A 99 5.39 3.41 7.83
N ILE A 100 6.64 2.93 7.80
CA ILE A 100 7.27 2.38 6.59
C ILE A 100 7.00 0.88 6.52
N HIS A 101 5.96 0.49 5.78
CA HIS A 101 5.62 -0.91 5.56
C HIS A 101 6.38 -1.47 4.36
N GLY A 102 7.54 -2.08 4.60
CA GLY A 102 8.40 -2.65 3.55
C GLY A 102 9.37 -3.72 4.07
N PHE A 103 10.16 -4.26 3.16
CA PHE A 103 11.19 -5.25 3.43
C PHE A 103 12.58 -4.59 3.47
N ARG A 104 13.39 -4.97 4.45
CA ARG A 104 14.80 -4.63 4.54
C ARG A 104 15.65 -5.63 3.74
N GLU A 105 15.29 -6.92 3.81
CA GLU A 105 15.97 -8.00 3.09
C GLU A 105 14.92 -8.97 2.54
N LEU A 106 15.11 -9.40 1.30
CA LEU A 106 14.33 -10.43 0.64
C LEU A 106 15.28 -11.31 -0.19
N PRO A 107 15.72 -12.47 0.34
CA PRO A 107 16.60 -13.37 -0.39
C PRO A 107 15.89 -13.95 -1.61
N VAL A 108 16.45 -13.72 -2.80
CA VAL A 108 15.87 -14.21 -4.06
C VAL A 108 16.89 -14.94 -4.93
N ARG A 109 16.40 -15.89 -5.71
CA ARG A 109 17.10 -16.49 -6.85
C ARG A 109 16.32 -16.17 -8.12
N VAL A 110 17.00 -15.64 -9.12
CA VAL A 110 16.40 -15.40 -10.44
C VAL A 110 16.68 -16.59 -11.36
N HIS A 111 15.65 -17.01 -12.08
CA HIS A 111 15.73 -18.11 -13.06
C HIS A 111 15.59 -17.50 -14.46
N PRO A 112 16.68 -17.43 -15.25
CA PRO A 112 16.62 -16.94 -16.62
C PRO A 112 15.60 -17.69 -17.48
N LEU A 113 15.12 -17.04 -18.55
CA LEU A 113 14.32 -17.71 -19.58
C LEU A 113 15.12 -18.78 -20.32
#